data_AF-A0A944GD33-F1
#
_entry.id   AF-A0A944GD33-F1
#
_cell.length_a   1.000
_cell.length_b   1.000
_cell.length_c   1.000
_cell.angle_alpha   90.00
_cell.angle_beta   90.00
_cell.angle_gamma   90.00
#
_symmetry.space_group_name_H-M   'P 1'
#
loop_
_entity.id
_entity.type
_entity.pdbx_description
1 polymer ?
#
loop_
_entity_poly.entity_id
_entity_poly.type
_entity_poly.pdbx_seq_one_letter_code
_entity_poly.pdbx_strand_id
1 'polypeptide(L)'
;MGVTADALFPPVDESFAEFKGLSPTQNYTIVVNGYSAQGAKVASGCLDSGTQVFENQTTNVNVYLDTIDLSLNTTFRARSYFDLGDVANALGTVGQFVKYVTDFADNPTQVLYDLLFDLIKDAIGGPIPGGIDAVLKATGLKEKLFNYLNGLLIQNKTVCQVGNFACQIRNIIRTMEFMGDLEIQRAGQVELRGHNAYDGLAVYWRGGCETDSQGNYVDPTCGRYPLSTKQLDLPEDIYFLEGTWSGSIANGYDKISIESHQLNLEYGKIAVFLINNVVLPKLAGGAKNFPDAIAYWINCNAVGQWLSKTLTTCIGYRKDNGTCFGYELVVKPAQATGWCKSASNTLGSALGFLTAMGELQKANSNVEISGTALVIDTNADNVVDDIHSGRWSGSMTINTSDDAGNPVTTTTAVRGIWSAYNAENVKTGEGEDEIYCSTPKSGKDSADQVCGYPTIDINSLVSSNMCKKYIECSK
;
A
#
# COMPACT_ATOMS: atom_id res chain seq x y z
N MET A 1 3.28 -15.87 39.09
CA MET A 1 2.18 -14.98 39.52
C MET A 1 2.79 -13.90 40.40
N GLY A 2 2.69 -12.65 39.97
CA GLY A 2 3.25 -11.48 40.65
C GLY A 2 3.22 -10.31 39.67
N VAL A 3 2.15 -9.54 39.72
CA VAL A 3 1.85 -8.38 38.87
C VAL A 3 2.80 -7.24 39.25
N THR A 4 3.55 -6.70 38.29
CA THR A 4 4.26 -5.43 38.42
C THR A 4 3.35 -4.33 37.86
N ALA A 5 2.82 -3.49 38.74
CA ALA A 5 2.24 -2.21 38.38
C ALA A 5 3.39 -1.21 38.30
N ASP A 6 3.91 -1.00 37.09
CA ASP A 6 4.86 0.06 36.82
C ASP A 6 4.10 1.39 36.78
N ALA A 7 4.21 2.15 37.86
CA ALA A 7 3.82 3.54 37.92
C ALA A 7 4.71 4.34 36.95
N LEU A 8 4.13 4.70 35.81
CA LEU A 8 4.68 5.55 34.76
C LEU A 8 4.74 7.02 35.23
N PHE A 9 5.72 7.36 36.06
CA PHE A 9 6.39 8.67 36.02
C PHE A 9 7.80 8.48 36.58
N PRO A 10 8.89 8.75 35.83
CA PRO A 10 10.13 9.09 36.52
C PRO A 10 9.83 10.30 37.44
N PRO A 11 10.47 10.42 38.61
CA PRO A 11 10.35 11.64 39.39
C PRO A 11 10.72 12.80 38.46
N VAL A 12 9.77 13.72 38.27
CA VAL A 12 10.05 15.01 37.64
C VAL A 12 11.24 15.57 38.42
N ASP A 13 12.37 15.81 37.76
CA ASP A 13 13.46 16.58 38.35
C ASP A 13 12.82 17.80 38.98
N GLU A 14 12.92 17.95 40.31
CA GLU A 14 12.46 19.16 40.99
C GLU A 14 13.20 20.32 40.35
N SER A 15 12.54 21.00 39.41
CA SER A 15 13.13 22.12 38.70
C SER A 15 13.17 23.29 39.67
N PHE A 16 14.34 23.48 40.30
CA PHE A 16 14.56 24.56 41.26
C PHE A 16 14.89 25.87 40.53
N ALA A 17 14.07 26.90 40.76
CA ALA A 17 14.33 28.26 40.30
C ALA A 17 14.60 29.17 41.50
N GLU A 18 15.78 29.81 41.54
CA GLU A 18 16.17 30.73 42.61
C GLU A 18 16.06 32.19 42.15
N PHE A 19 15.27 32.99 42.86
CA PHE A 19 15.15 34.43 42.64
C PHE A 19 15.84 35.18 43.78
N LYS A 20 16.91 35.93 43.47
CA LYS A 20 17.71 36.69 44.46
C LYS A 20 17.36 38.17 44.45
N GLY A 21 17.58 38.83 45.59
CA GLY A 21 17.45 40.29 45.71
C GLY A 21 16.01 40.81 45.71
N LEU A 22 15.04 39.94 46.04
CA LEU A 22 13.65 40.34 46.20
C LEU A 22 13.48 41.24 47.44
N SER A 23 12.74 42.34 47.28
CA SER A 23 12.41 43.24 48.38
C SER A 23 11.51 42.55 49.41
N PRO A 24 11.82 42.62 50.71
CA PRO A 24 10.99 42.04 51.76
C PRO A 24 9.72 42.87 52.05
N THR A 25 9.58 44.06 51.47
CA THR A 25 8.42 44.93 51.66
C THR A 25 7.34 44.76 50.58
N GLN A 26 7.52 43.81 49.67
CA GLN A 26 6.62 43.56 48.55
C GLN A 26 6.03 42.15 48.63
N ASN A 27 4.81 42.02 48.12
CA ASN A 27 4.16 40.72 47.94
C ASN A 27 4.40 40.24 46.51
N TYR A 28 4.65 38.95 46.34
CA TYR A 28 4.92 38.35 45.03
C TYR A 28 3.84 37.33 44.65
N THR A 29 3.40 37.40 43.40
CA THR A 29 2.65 36.35 42.73
C THR A 29 3.63 35.49 41.94
N ILE A 30 3.57 34.18 42.12
CA ILE A 30 4.49 33.24 41.47
C ILE A 30 3.70 32.47 40.41
N VAL A 31 4.09 32.62 39.15
CA VAL A 31 3.50 31.90 38.02
C VAL A 31 4.54 30.94 37.47
N VAL A 32 4.18 29.66 37.39
CA VAL A 32 5.02 28.63 36.80
C VAL A 32 4.28 28.04 35.60
N ASN A 33 4.99 27.97 34.48
CA ASN A 33 4.47 27.37 33.24
C ASN A 33 5.33 26.16 32.90
N GLY A 34 4.68 25.03 32.63
CA GLY A 34 5.31 23.87 32.01
C GLY A 34 5.25 23.99 30.49
N TYR A 35 6.32 23.58 29.80
CA TYR A 35 6.35 23.51 28.34
C TYR A 35 6.72 22.09 27.88
N SER A 36 6.19 21.66 26.73
CA SER A 36 6.57 20.40 26.09
C SER A 36 7.98 20.52 25.52
N ALA A 37 8.57 19.38 25.13
CA ALA A 37 9.83 19.37 24.39
C ALA A 37 9.75 20.19 23.07
N GLN A 38 8.55 20.36 22.53
CA GLN A 38 8.25 21.13 21.32
C GLN A 38 7.95 22.61 21.59
N GLY A 39 7.95 23.05 22.85
CA GLY A 39 7.76 24.46 23.23
C GLY A 39 6.31 24.91 23.41
N ALA A 40 5.33 24.00 23.33
CA ALA A 40 3.93 24.29 23.63
C ALA A 40 3.72 24.42 25.15
N LYS A 41 2.82 25.30 25.61
CA LYS A 41 2.50 25.41 27.04
C LYS A 41 1.59 24.26 27.45
N VAL A 42 2.00 23.46 28.45
CA VAL A 42 1.37 22.17 28.78
C VAL A 42 0.70 22.17 30.14
N ALA A 43 1.20 23.01 31.03
CA ALA A 43 0.70 23.12 32.39
C ALA A 43 0.92 24.54 32.89
N SER A 44 0.10 24.96 33.85
CA SER A 44 0.23 26.26 34.49
C SER A 44 -0.12 26.12 35.96
N GLY A 45 0.61 26.84 36.80
CA GLY A 45 0.29 27.01 38.21
C GLY A 45 0.51 28.45 38.61
N CYS A 46 -0.33 28.95 39.51
CA CYS A 46 -0.22 30.29 40.06
C CYS A 46 -0.38 30.24 41.58
N LEU A 47 0.56 30.83 42.30
CA LEU A 47 0.44 31.11 43.72
C LEU A 47 0.20 32.61 43.89
N ASP A 48 -1.07 32.99 43.95
CA ASP A 48 -1.52 34.40 44.00
C ASP A 48 -1.72 34.93 45.43
N SER A 49 -1.27 34.19 46.45
CA SER A 49 -1.52 34.50 47.85
C SER A 49 -0.58 35.55 48.46
N GLY A 50 0.06 36.39 47.65
CA GLY A 50 0.92 37.47 48.14
C GLY A 50 2.11 36.96 48.93
N THR A 51 2.89 36.06 48.32
CA THR A 51 4.06 35.44 48.94
C THR A 51 4.99 36.50 49.50
N GLN A 52 5.27 36.43 50.80
CA GLN A 52 6.20 37.32 51.48
C GLN A 52 7.59 36.69 51.55
N VAL A 53 8.59 37.50 51.26
CA VAL A 53 10.00 37.18 51.47
C VAL A 53 10.50 37.97 52.66
N PHE A 54 11.29 37.33 53.51
CA PHE A 54 11.84 37.96 54.72
C PHE A 54 13.34 38.21 54.54
N GLU A 55 13.83 39.28 55.14
CA GLU A 55 15.24 39.65 55.04
C GLU A 55 16.13 38.54 55.61
N ASN A 56 17.18 38.18 54.86
CA ASN A 56 18.13 37.11 55.20
C ASN A 56 17.49 35.73 55.40
N GLN A 57 16.30 35.48 54.84
CA GLN A 57 15.63 34.17 54.88
C GLN A 57 15.27 33.69 53.48
N THR A 58 15.29 32.36 53.30
CA THR A 58 14.79 31.71 52.09
C THR A 58 13.33 31.32 52.31
N THR A 59 12.43 31.87 51.50
CA THR A 59 11.03 31.42 51.46
C THR A 59 10.90 30.31 50.43
N ASN A 60 10.61 29.09 50.89
CA ASN A 60 10.30 27.97 49.99
C ASN A 60 8.81 27.97 49.66
N VAL A 61 8.49 27.94 48.36
CA VAL A 61 7.11 27.87 47.87
C VAL A 61 6.93 26.65 46.98
N ASN A 62 5.80 25.98 47.15
CA ASN A 62 5.38 24.90 46.26
C ASN A 62 4.26 25.43 45.37
N VAL A 63 4.45 25.35 44.06
CA VAL A 63 3.42 25.69 43.07
C VAL A 63 3.00 24.38 42.41
N TYR A 64 1.74 24.00 42.61
CA TYR A 64 1.14 22.88 41.90
C TYR A 64 0.79 23.32 40.48
N LEU A 65 1.14 22.49 39.50
CA LEU A 65 0.85 22.72 38.10
C LEU A 65 -0.37 21.88 37.70
N ASP A 66 -1.38 22.54 37.14
CA ASP A 66 -2.50 21.88 36.49
C ASP A 66 -2.22 21.78 34.99
N THR A 67 -2.48 20.61 34.40
CA THR A 67 -2.39 20.40 32.96
C THR A 67 -3.47 21.20 32.25
N ILE A 68 -3.12 21.79 31.12
CA ILE A 68 -4.08 22.51 30.28
C ILE A 68 -4.81 21.49 29.41
N ASP A 69 -6.14 21.52 29.47
CA ASP A 69 -7.00 20.67 28.66
C ASP A 69 -6.95 21.10 27.19
N LEU A 70 -6.60 20.15 26.30
CA LEU A 70 -6.64 20.37 24.86
C LEU A 70 -8.03 20.09 24.28
N SER A 71 -8.51 20.98 23.42
CA SER A 71 -9.74 20.81 22.65
C SER A 71 -9.49 19.95 21.43
N LEU A 72 -10.18 18.80 21.39
CA LEU A 72 -10.17 17.84 20.28
C LEU A 72 -11.40 17.94 19.37
N ASN A 73 -12.33 18.85 19.67
CA ASN A 73 -13.64 18.95 19.00
C ASN A 73 -13.52 19.62 17.63
N THR A 74 -12.85 18.93 16.70
CA THR A 74 -12.65 19.37 15.31
C THR A 74 -12.56 18.16 14.37
N THR A 75 -12.51 18.45 13.08
CA THR A 75 -12.26 17.46 12.03
C THR A 75 -10.80 17.52 11.61
N PHE A 76 -10.14 16.38 11.70
CA PHE A 76 -8.76 16.20 11.25
C PHE A 76 -8.74 15.49 9.90
N ARG A 77 -7.73 15.78 9.10
CA ARG A 77 -7.41 14.98 7.93
C ARG A 77 -6.43 13.88 8.33
N ALA A 78 -6.90 12.64 8.36
CA ALA A 78 -6.15 11.48 8.79
C ALA A 78 -5.51 10.72 7.61
N ARG A 79 -4.34 10.13 7.88
CA ARG A 79 -3.68 9.14 7.05
C ARG A 79 -3.34 7.93 7.91
N SER A 80 -3.80 6.75 7.49
CA SER A 80 -3.57 5.47 8.17
C SER A 80 -2.88 4.52 7.22
N TYR A 81 -1.68 4.09 7.56
CA TYR A 81 -0.95 3.05 6.85
C TYR A 81 -1.11 1.71 7.59
N PHE A 82 -1.50 0.66 6.88
CA PHE A 82 -1.56 -0.70 7.41
C PHE A 82 -0.54 -1.61 6.71
N ASP A 83 0.22 -2.37 7.50
CA ASP A 83 1.01 -3.52 7.03
C ASP A 83 0.14 -4.77 7.11
N LEU A 84 -0.25 -5.26 5.94
CA LEU A 84 -1.06 -6.44 5.71
C LEU A 84 -0.18 -7.62 5.25
N GLY A 85 1.10 -7.62 5.59
CA GLY A 85 2.04 -8.69 5.23
C GLY A 85 1.61 -10.06 5.74
N ASP A 86 1.18 -10.12 7.00
CA ASP A 86 0.70 -11.36 7.63
C ASP A 86 -0.62 -11.84 6.98
N VAL A 87 -1.52 -10.89 6.67
CA VAL A 87 -2.76 -11.11 5.91
C VAL A 87 -2.46 -11.70 4.52
N ALA A 88 -1.54 -11.08 3.78
CA ALA A 88 -1.15 -11.52 2.44
C ALA A 88 -0.47 -12.90 2.46
N ASN A 89 0.31 -13.23 3.49
CA ASN A 89 0.94 -14.54 3.65
C ASN A 89 -0.07 -15.63 4.06
N ALA A 90 -1.05 -15.28 4.89
CA ALA A 90 -2.10 -16.18 5.36
C ALA A 90 -3.06 -16.61 4.25
N LEU A 91 -3.30 -15.72 3.29
CA LEU A 91 -4.03 -16.01 2.06
C LEU A 91 -3.18 -16.87 1.12
N GLY A 92 -2.84 -18.11 1.48
CA GLY A 92 -1.86 -18.99 0.81
C GLY A 92 -1.90 -19.03 -0.73
N THR A 93 -3.03 -18.66 -1.34
CA THR A 93 -3.23 -18.33 -2.76
C THR A 93 -2.31 -17.23 -3.33
N VAL A 94 -1.94 -16.19 -2.56
CA VAL A 94 -0.92 -15.19 -2.96
C VAL A 94 0.48 -15.81 -2.97
N GLY A 95 0.77 -16.70 -2.01
CA GLY A 95 2.00 -17.50 -2.00
C GLY A 95 2.08 -18.47 -3.18
N GLN A 96 0.96 -19.10 -3.54
CA GLN A 96 0.83 -19.91 -4.74
C GLN A 96 0.98 -19.07 -6.01
N PHE A 97 0.37 -17.88 -6.09
CA PHE A 97 0.55 -16.96 -7.22
C PHE A 97 2.01 -16.55 -7.40
N VAL A 98 2.70 -16.14 -6.32
CA VAL A 98 4.14 -15.80 -6.37
C VAL A 98 4.95 -17.02 -6.82
N LYS A 99 4.62 -18.21 -6.34
CA LYS A 99 5.26 -19.46 -6.77
C LYS A 99 4.98 -19.75 -8.26
N TYR A 100 3.76 -19.67 -8.74
CA TYR A 100 3.41 -19.95 -10.14
C TYR A 100 4.00 -18.93 -11.11
N VAL A 101 4.07 -17.66 -10.72
CA VAL A 101 4.79 -16.65 -11.51
C VAL A 101 6.30 -16.92 -11.50
N THR A 102 6.85 -17.40 -10.39
CA THR A 102 8.26 -17.83 -10.33
C THR A 102 8.51 -19.04 -11.24
N ASP A 103 7.64 -20.06 -11.16
CA ASP A 103 7.73 -21.27 -12.00
C ASP A 103 7.57 -20.93 -13.49
N PHE A 104 6.68 -19.99 -13.84
CA PHE A 104 6.57 -19.46 -15.20
C PHE A 104 7.83 -18.70 -15.61
N ALA A 105 8.39 -17.88 -14.72
CA ALA A 105 9.59 -17.11 -15.02
C ALA A 105 10.84 -17.97 -15.18
N ASP A 106 10.88 -19.15 -14.56
CA ASP A 106 11.98 -20.10 -14.69
C ASP A 106 11.98 -20.79 -16.08
N ASN A 107 10.82 -20.98 -16.71
CA ASN A 107 10.77 -21.56 -18.08
C ASN A 107 9.58 -21.06 -18.94
N PRO A 108 9.50 -19.75 -19.24
CA PRO A 108 8.33 -19.14 -19.86
C PRO A 108 8.17 -19.58 -21.32
N THR A 109 9.30 -19.76 -22.03
CA THR A 109 9.31 -20.20 -23.43
C THR A 109 8.63 -21.55 -23.61
N GLN A 110 8.93 -22.52 -22.75
CA GLN A 110 8.38 -23.87 -22.86
C GLN A 110 6.86 -23.88 -22.60
N VAL A 111 6.42 -23.18 -21.54
CA VAL A 111 4.98 -23.10 -21.18
C VAL A 111 4.18 -22.40 -22.28
N LEU A 112 4.67 -21.28 -22.79
CA LEU A 112 4.03 -20.54 -23.89
C LEU A 112 4.02 -21.37 -25.17
N TYR A 113 5.13 -22.06 -25.47
CA TYR A 113 5.23 -22.93 -26.63
C TYR A 113 4.20 -24.05 -26.59
N ASP A 114 4.11 -24.81 -25.49
CA ASP A 114 3.20 -25.96 -25.39
C ASP A 114 1.74 -25.53 -25.56
N LEU A 115 1.30 -24.48 -24.86
CA LEU A 115 -0.09 -24.00 -24.93
C LEU A 115 -0.45 -23.39 -26.29
N LEU A 116 0.45 -22.58 -26.86
CA LEU A 116 0.20 -21.99 -28.17
C LEU A 116 0.24 -23.05 -29.28
N PHE A 117 1.16 -24.01 -29.18
CA PHE A 117 1.29 -25.10 -30.15
C PHE A 117 0.09 -26.04 -30.12
N ASP A 118 -0.45 -26.35 -28.95
CA ASP A 118 -1.65 -27.17 -28.82
C ASP A 118 -2.91 -26.46 -29.35
N LEU A 119 -3.09 -25.16 -29.06
CA LEU A 119 -4.18 -24.39 -29.66
C LEU A 119 -4.06 -24.27 -31.18
N ILE A 120 -2.85 -24.13 -31.71
CA ILE A 120 -2.61 -24.12 -33.16
C ILE A 120 -2.92 -25.51 -33.76
N LYS A 121 -2.50 -26.59 -33.11
CA LYS A 121 -2.84 -27.96 -33.55
C LYS A 121 -4.35 -28.16 -33.60
N ASP A 122 -5.08 -27.79 -32.55
CA ASP A 122 -6.52 -27.95 -32.48
C ASP A 122 -7.22 -27.13 -33.58
N ALA A 123 -6.75 -25.91 -33.80
CA ALA A 123 -7.29 -25.04 -34.85
C ALA A 123 -7.00 -25.54 -36.29
N ILE A 124 -5.85 -26.16 -36.53
CA ILE A 124 -5.46 -26.73 -37.84
C ILE A 124 -6.03 -28.15 -38.02
N GLY A 125 -6.30 -28.87 -36.94
CA GLY A 125 -6.76 -30.26 -36.94
C GLY A 125 -8.22 -30.47 -37.26
N GLY A 126 -9.07 -29.48 -36.96
CA GLY A 126 -10.49 -29.52 -37.30
C GLY A 126 -10.80 -29.67 -38.80
N PRO A 127 -10.12 -28.96 -39.72
CA PRO A 127 -10.45 -29.00 -41.15
C PRO A 127 -9.70 -30.02 -42.02
N ILE A 128 -8.59 -30.65 -41.57
CA ILE A 128 -7.77 -31.52 -42.44
C ILE A 128 -7.49 -32.88 -41.78
N PRO A 129 -8.20 -33.97 -42.18
CA PRO A 129 -7.93 -35.32 -41.71
C PRO A 129 -6.50 -35.75 -42.08
N GLY A 130 -5.65 -36.04 -41.10
CA GLY A 130 -4.24 -36.44 -41.29
C GLY A 130 -3.28 -35.30 -41.70
N GLY A 131 -3.77 -34.05 -41.76
CA GLY A 131 -3.02 -32.91 -42.28
C GLY A 131 -2.11 -32.19 -41.28
N ILE A 132 -2.36 -32.30 -39.97
CA ILE A 132 -1.59 -31.59 -38.95
C ILE A 132 -0.10 -31.95 -39.05
N ASP A 133 0.25 -33.24 -39.07
CA ASP A 133 1.65 -33.67 -39.12
C ASP A 133 2.33 -33.25 -40.43
N ALA A 134 1.57 -33.24 -41.55
CA ALA A 134 2.06 -32.75 -42.83
C ALA A 134 2.31 -31.23 -42.81
N VAL A 135 1.40 -30.45 -42.21
CA VAL A 135 1.53 -29.00 -42.04
C VAL A 135 2.71 -28.68 -41.12
N LEU A 136 2.80 -29.34 -39.97
CA LEU A 136 3.85 -29.13 -38.97
C LEU A 136 5.24 -29.48 -39.54
N LYS A 137 5.34 -30.58 -40.29
CA LYS A 137 6.59 -31.00 -40.94
C LYS A 137 6.97 -30.08 -42.12
N ALA A 138 6.01 -29.68 -42.95
CA ALA A 138 6.26 -28.82 -44.10
C ALA A 138 6.65 -27.39 -43.70
N THR A 139 6.08 -26.87 -42.62
CA THR A 139 6.37 -25.51 -42.13
C THR A 139 7.59 -25.44 -41.24
N GLY A 140 7.96 -26.55 -40.58
CA GLY A 140 8.94 -26.55 -39.49
C GLY A 140 8.45 -25.77 -38.27
N LEU A 141 7.13 -25.68 -38.08
CA LEU A 141 6.50 -24.78 -37.11
C LEU A 141 7.03 -24.98 -35.70
N LYS A 142 7.24 -26.24 -35.28
CA LYS A 142 7.70 -26.56 -33.92
C LYS A 142 8.98 -25.80 -33.55
N GLU A 143 10.03 -25.97 -34.36
CA GLU A 143 11.33 -25.35 -34.11
C GLU A 143 11.29 -23.83 -34.35
N LYS A 144 10.58 -23.38 -35.39
CA LYS A 144 10.44 -21.95 -35.69
C LYS A 144 9.67 -21.19 -34.62
N LEU A 145 8.59 -21.78 -34.09
CA LEU A 145 7.77 -21.19 -33.03
C LEU A 145 8.56 -21.13 -31.73
N PHE A 146 9.22 -22.23 -31.37
CA PHE A 146 10.09 -22.24 -30.20
C PHE A 146 11.17 -21.17 -30.34
N ASN A 147 11.91 -21.10 -31.44
CA ASN A 147 12.96 -20.10 -31.65
C ASN A 147 12.43 -18.65 -31.72
N TYR A 148 11.24 -18.43 -32.29
CA TYR A 148 10.62 -17.12 -32.35
C TYR A 148 10.16 -16.65 -30.97
N LEU A 149 9.45 -17.49 -30.22
CA LEU A 149 9.07 -17.22 -28.83
C LEU A 149 10.32 -17.03 -27.97
N ASN A 150 11.31 -17.90 -28.14
CA ASN A 150 12.59 -17.78 -27.45
C ASN A 150 13.27 -16.46 -27.81
N GLY A 151 13.26 -16.00 -29.06
CA GLY A 151 13.79 -14.67 -29.43
C GLY A 151 13.03 -13.50 -28.80
N LEU A 152 11.69 -13.58 -28.76
CA LEU A 152 10.85 -12.58 -28.09
C LEU A 152 11.05 -12.57 -26.57
N LEU A 153 11.28 -13.73 -25.96
CA LEU A 153 11.39 -13.92 -24.52
C LEU A 153 12.85 -13.82 -24.01
N ILE A 154 13.86 -14.11 -24.83
CA ILE A 154 15.30 -13.96 -24.51
C ILE A 154 15.73 -12.50 -24.56
N GLN A 155 15.07 -11.64 -25.33
CA GLN A 155 15.28 -10.18 -25.30
C GLN A 155 14.58 -9.52 -24.09
N ASN A 156 14.78 -10.13 -22.92
CA ASN A 156 13.84 -10.47 -21.87
C ASN A 156 13.06 -9.34 -21.14
N LYS A 157 12.40 -8.44 -21.86
CA LYS A 157 11.51 -7.45 -21.22
C LYS A 157 10.20 -8.07 -20.73
N THR A 158 9.64 -9.04 -21.44
CA THR A 158 8.32 -9.62 -21.13
C THR A 158 8.31 -10.47 -19.84
N VAL A 159 9.26 -11.39 -19.65
CA VAL A 159 9.32 -12.19 -18.40
C VAL A 159 9.67 -11.29 -17.23
N CYS A 160 10.51 -10.28 -17.47
CA CYS A 160 10.88 -9.32 -16.45
C CYS A 160 9.72 -8.36 -16.12
N GLN A 161 8.84 -8.05 -17.07
CA GLN A 161 7.58 -7.35 -16.81
C GLN A 161 6.59 -8.20 -16.00
N VAL A 162 6.42 -9.48 -16.31
CA VAL A 162 5.53 -10.39 -15.56
C VAL A 162 6.06 -10.62 -14.14
N GLY A 163 7.37 -10.90 -13.99
CA GLY A 163 8.02 -11.08 -12.70
C GLY A 163 8.05 -9.80 -11.86
N ASN A 164 8.35 -8.65 -12.47
CA ASN A 164 8.24 -7.35 -11.81
C ASN A 164 6.80 -7.10 -11.37
N PHE A 165 5.81 -7.34 -12.24
CA PHE A 165 4.40 -7.20 -11.91
C PHE A 165 3.98 -8.05 -10.70
N ALA A 166 4.39 -9.32 -10.63
CA ALA A 166 4.08 -10.16 -9.48
C ALA A 166 4.74 -9.67 -8.17
N CYS A 167 5.97 -9.17 -8.26
CA CYS A 167 6.63 -8.48 -7.15
C CYS A 167 5.90 -7.20 -6.72
N GLN A 168 5.40 -6.41 -7.67
CA GLN A 168 4.67 -5.18 -7.38
C GLN A 168 3.27 -5.47 -6.81
N ILE A 169 2.52 -6.46 -7.34
CA ILE A 169 1.23 -6.89 -6.78
C ILE A 169 1.37 -7.20 -5.30
N ARG A 170 2.41 -7.95 -4.93
CA ARG A 170 2.62 -8.32 -3.52
C ARG A 170 2.71 -7.08 -2.63
N ASN A 171 3.39 -6.03 -3.09
CA ASN A 171 3.48 -4.77 -2.35
C ASN A 171 2.13 -4.06 -2.29
N ILE A 172 1.41 -3.98 -3.41
CA ILE A 172 0.07 -3.37 -3.48
C ILE A 172 -0.91 -4.05 -2.51
N ILE A 173 -0.84 -5.38 -2.41
CA ILE A 173 -1.69 -6.18 -1.52
C ILE A 173 -1.21 -6.05 -0.06
N ARG A 174 0.10 -6.00 0.18
CA ARG A 174 0.68 -5.92 1.53
C ARG A 174 0.50 -4.54 2.17
N THR A 175 0.49 -3.47 1.39
CA THR A 175 0.56 -2.11 1.93
C THR A 175 -0.59 -1.29 1.41
N MET A 176 -1.46 -0.86 2.32
CA MET A 176 -2.56 0.05 2.00
C MET A 176 -2.48 1.26 2.92
N GLU A 177 -2.44 2.44 2.30
CA GLU A 177 -2.65 3.70 3.00
C GLU A 177 -4.09 4.14 2.74
N PHE A 178 -4.80 4.50 3.79
CA PHE A 178 -6.12 5.10 3.72
C PHE A 178 -6.04 6.55 4.17
N MET A 179 -6.75 7.41 3.47
CA MET A 179 -6.81 8.85 3.73
C MET A 179 -8.26 9.23 3.92
N GLY A 180 -8.53 10.14 4.85
CA GLY A 180 -9.90 10.42 5.24
C GLY A 180 -10.02 11.51 6.26
N ASP A 181 -11.25 11.72 6.68
CA ASP A 181 -11.58 12.62 7.76
C ASP A 181 -11.69 11.82 9.06
N LEU A 182 -11.14 12.39 10.12
CA LEU A 182 -11.21 11.88 11.49
C LEU A 182 -11.89 12.95 12.33
N GLU A 183 -13.10 12.66 12.77
CA GLU A 183 -13.81 13.49 13.73
C GLU A 183 -13.54 12.95 15.13
N ILE A 184 -13.15 13.82 16.06
CA ILE A 184 -13.02 13.48 17.48
C ILE A 184 -13.92 14.40 18.28
N GLN A 185 -14.70 13.81 19.19
CA GLN A 185 -15.57 14.52 20.09
C GLN A 185 -15.27 14.10 21.52
N ARG A 186 -15.13 15.07 22.41
CA ARG A 186 -14.95 14.83 23.84
C ARG A 186 -16.33 14.55 24.47
N ALA A 187 -16.51 13.34 25.01
CA ALA A 187 -17.77 12.87 25.62
C ALA A 187 -17.80 13.04 27.15
N GLY A 188 -16.64 13.27 27.77
CA GLY A 188 -16.45 13.52 29.21
C GLY A 188 -15.09 14.19 29.46
N GLN A 189 -14.60 14.24 30.71
CA GLN A 189 -13.28 14.85 30.98
C GLN A 189 -12.13 14.10 30.30
N VAL A 190 -12.21 12.77 30.27
CA VAL A 190 -11.19 11.89 29.67
C VAL A 190 -11.73 11.05 28.52
N GLU A 191 -13.05 10.97 28.35
CA GLU A 191 -13.70 10.10 27.37
C GLU A 191 -13.78 10.77 25.99
N LEU A 192 -13.44 10.01 24.96
CA LEU A 192 -13.48 10.41 23.56
C LEU A 192 -14.42 9.51 22.77
N ARG A 193 -15.07 10.09 21.77
CA ARG A 193 -15.71 9.37 20.68
C ARG A 193 -15.09 9.85 19.39
N GLY A 194 -14.80 8.93 18.49
CA GLY A 194 -14.30 9.30 17.17
C GLY A 194 -15.01 8.58 16.06
N HIS A 195 -14.94 9.20 14.89
CA HIS A 195 -15.44 8.67 13.64
C HIS A 195 -14.37 8.82 12.56
N ASN A 196 -13.96 7.70 11.99
CA ASN A 196 -13.09 7.65 10.82
C ASN A 196 -13.96 7.50 9.58
N ALA A 197 -13.82 8.40 8.62
CA ALA A 197 -14.45 8.34 7.31
C ALA A 197 -13.38 8.43 6.23
N TYR A 198 -12.97 7.29 5.69
CA TYR A 198 -11.92 7.24 4.66
C TYR A 198 -12.50 7.53 3.27
N ASP A 199 -11.97 8.56 2.61
CA ASP A 199 -12.41 9.04 1.29
C ASP A 199 -11.31 8.91 0.20
N GLY A 200 -10.24 8.20 0.52
CA GLY A 200 -9.19 7.86 -0.43
C GLY A 200 -8.32 6.73 0.07
N LEU A 201 -7.55 6.17 -0.86
CA LEU A 201 -6.50 5.20 -0.56
C LEU A 201 -5.27 5.51 -1.41
N ALA A 202 -4.09 5.12 -0.96
CA ALA A 202 -2.89 5.12 -1.77
C ALA A 202 -2.30 3.71 -1.83
N VAL A 203 -1.89 3.34 -3.04
CA VAL A 203 -1.19 2.09 -3.31
C VAL A 203 0.24 2.38 -3.70
N TYR A 204 1.09 1.41 -3.42
CA TYR A 204 2.53 1.54 -3.55
C TYR A 204 3.08 0.54 -4.56
N TRP A 205 3.65 1.04 -5.65
CA TRP A 205 4.44 0.24 -6.59
C TRP A 205 5.46 1.14 -7.28
N ARG A 206 6.64 0.64 -7.65
CA ARG A 206 7.67 1.46 -8.33
C ARG A 206 7.91 1.10 -9.79
N GLY A 207 7.10 0.18 -10.32
CA GLY A 207 7.08 -0.12 -11.75
C GLY A 207 6.77 1.15 -12.57
N GLY A 208 7.75 1.57 -13.39
CA GLY A 208 7.66 2.78 -14.22
C GLY A 208 8.35 4.02 -13.62
N CYS A 209 8.89 3.96 -12.40
CA CYS A 209 9.71 5.02 -11.85
C CYS A 209 11.10 5.03 -12.50
N GLU A 210 11.60 6.22 -12.84
CA GLU A 210 12.93 6.39 -13.40
C GLU A 210 14.01 6.11 -12.35
N THR A 211 15.09 5.44 -12.77
CA THR A 211 16.28 5.23 -11.94
C THR A 211 17.50 5.85 -12.59
N ASP A 212 18.43 6.35 -11.76
CA ASP A 212 19.74 6.81 -12.20
C ASP A 212 20.64 5.63 -12.67
N SER A 213 21.84 5.96 -13.14
CA SER A 213 22.84 4.97 -13.58
C SER A 213 23.35 4.04 -12.48
N GLN A 214 23.09 4.37 -11.22
CA GLN A 214 23.46 3.62 -10.03
C GLN A 214 22.28 2.76 -9.54
N GLY A 215 21.11 2.91 -10.16
CA GLY A 215 19.90 2.17 -9.84
C GLY A 215 19.08 2.74 -8.71
N ASN A 216 19.37 3.97 -8.24
CA ASN A 216 18.53 4.69 -7.30
C ASN A 216 17.36 5.34 -8.03
N TYR A 217 16.20 5.43 -7.39
CA TYR A 217 15.08 6.17 -7.98
C TYR A 217 15.41 7.66 -8.04
N VAL A 218 15.22 8.26 -9.21
CA VAL A 218 15.46 9.70 -9.44
C VAL A 218 14.55 10.54 -8.55
N ASP A 219 13.29 10.11 -8.44
CA ASP A 219 12.32 10.66 -7.49
C ASP A 219 12.11 9.67 -6.32
N PRO A 220 12.54 10.02 -5.10
CA PRO A 220 12.33 9.21 -3.90
C PRO A 220 10.85 9.00 -3.58
N THR A 221 9.96 9.91 -3.98
CA THR A 221 8.51 9.85 -3.74
C THR A 221 7.77 9.07 -4.82
N CYS A 222 8.42 8.78 -5.95
CA CYS A 222 7.84 8.00 -7.03
C CYS A 222 7.42 6.61 -6.53
N GLY A 223 6.17 6.28 -6.81
CA GLY A 223 5.58 4.98 -6.53
C GLY A 223 4.49 5.01 -5.47
N ARG A 224 4.20 6.16 -4.87
CA ARG A 224 2.93 6.39 -4.15
C ARG A 224 1.89 6.87 -5.15
N TYR A 225 0.79 6.14 -5.28
CA TYR A 225 -0.32 6.52 -6.14
C TYR A 225 -1.58 6.76 -5.30
N PRO A 226 -1.85 8.01 -4.91
CA PRO A 226 -3.08 8.36 -4.22
C PRO A 226 -4.27 8.25 -5.18
N LEU A 227 -5.37 7.73 -4.67
CA LEU A 227 -6.61 7.51 -5.38
C LEU A 227 -7.74 8.02 -4.52
N SER A 228 -8.51 8.98 -5.04
CA SER A 228 -9.74 9.42 -4.39
C SER A 228 -10.88 8.46 -4.73
N THR A 229 -11.74 8.17 -3.76
CA THR A 229 -12.96 7.36 -4.00
C THR A 229 -13.81 7.93 -5.13
N LYS A 230 -13.89 9.26 -5.22
CA LYS A 230 -14.66 10.00 -6.24
C LYS A 230 -14.14 9.77 -7.65
N GLN A 231 -12.86 9.42 -7.78
CA GLN A 231 -12.20 9.18 -9.07
C GLN A 231 -12.22 7.70 -9.48
N LEU A 232 -12.44 6.79 -8.53
CA LEU A 232 -12.29 5.36 -8.76
C LEU A 232 -13.53 4.67 -9.33
N ASP A 233 -14.70 5.33 -9.40
CA ASP A 233 -15.97 4.71 -9.86
C ASP A 233 -16.15 3.32 -9.24
N LEU A 234 -16.10 3.27 -7.90
CA LEU A 234 -16.14 2.00 -7.20
C LEU A 234 -17.46 1.27 -7.44
N PRO A 235 -17.42 -0.07 -7.57
CA PRO A 235 -18.62 -0.90 -7.51
C PRO A 235 -19.44 -0.59 -6.26
N GLU A 236 -20.77 -0.60 -6.38
CA GLU A 236 -21.71 -0.34 -5.28
C GLU A 236 -21.54 -1.30 -4.09
N ASP A 237 -20.93 -2.46 -4.33
CA ASP A 237 -20.68 -3.48 -3.33
C ASP A 237 -19.34 -3.32 -2.60
N ILE A 238 -18.54 -2.29 -2.91
CA ILE A 238 -17.33 -1.93 -2.15
C ILE A 238 -17.61 -0.70 -1.29
N TYR A 239 -17.84 -0.95 0.00
CA TYR A 239 -17.98 0.11 0.99
C TYR A 239 -16.58 0.56 1.44
N PHE A 240 -16.34 1.88 1.42
CA PHE A 240 -15.11 2.42 1.99
C PHE A 240 -15.11 2.33 3.51
N LEU A 241 -13.90 2.28 4.07
CA LEU A 241 -13.68 2.16 5.50
C LEU A 241 -14.37 3.30 6.23
N GLU A 242 -15.36 2.94 7.04
CA GLU A 242 -15.88 3.80 8.08
C GLU A 242 -15.77 3.05 9.41
N GLY A 243 -15.54 3.79 10.48
CA GLY A 243 -15.47 3.23 11.81
C GLY A 243 -15.88 4.27 12.84
N THR A 244 -16.67 3.86 13.82
CA THR A 244 -16.90 4.63 15.04
C THR A 244 -16.18 3.95 16.19
N TRP A 245 -15.60 4.74 17.07
CA TRP A 245 -14.82 4.22 18.17
C TRP A 245 -15.00 5.05 19.43
N SER A 246 -14.80 4.39 20.57
CA SER A 246 -14.65 5.02 21.87
C SER A 246 -13.18 5.04 22.24
N GLY A 247 -12.79 5.99 23.08
CA GLY A 247 -11.42 6.12 23.52
C GLY A 247 -11.30 6.96 24.77
N SER A 248 -10.07 7.18 25.18
CA SER A 248 -9.75 8.10 26.26
C SER A 248 -8.49 8.89 25.97
N ILE A 249 -8.31 10.00 26.65
CA ILE A 249 -7.06 10.75 26.70
C ILE A 249 -6.42 10.62 28.08
N ALA A 250 -5.21 10.09 28.13
CA ALA A 250 -4.51 9.81 29.38
C ALA A 250 -4.30 11.12 30.16
N ASN A 251 -4.83 11.16 31.39
CA ASN A 251 -4.78 12.33 32.27
C ASN A 251 -5.25 13.64 31.63
N GLY A 252 -6.11 13.58 30.59
CA GLY A 252 -6.66 14.77 29.94
C GLY A 252 -5.72 15.50 28.97
N TYR A 253 -4.49 15.01 28.82
CA TYR A 253 -3.39 15.84 28.32
C TYR A 253 -3.00 15.56 26.85
N ASP A 254 -2.15 14.58 26.55
CA ASP A 254 -1.55 14.45 25.21
C ASP A 254 -1.68 13.07 24.56
N LYS A 255 -2.01 12.01 25.30
CA LYS A 255 -2.02 10.65 24.75
C LYS A 255 -3.43 10.12 24.56
N ILE A 256 -3.83 9.95 23.30
CA ILE A 256 -5.07 9.27 22.93
C ILE A 256 -4.86 7.75 23.02
N SER A 257 -5.83 7.07 23.62
CA SER A 257 -6.02 5.62 23.57
C SER A 257 -7.38 5.33 22.92
N ILE A 258 -7.37 4.58 21.82
CA ILE A 258 -8.56 4.19 21.05
C ILE A 258 -8.88 2.74 21.41
N GLU A 259 -10.11 2.51 21.86
CA GLU A 259 -10.59 1.17 22.19
C GLU A 259 -10.74 0.30 20.94
N SER A 260 -10.84 -1.01 21.17
CA SER A 260 -11.06 -1.97 20.10
C SER A 260 -12.38 -1.67 19.39
N HIS A 261 -12.33 -1.54 18.07
CA HIS A 261 -13.49 -1.30 17.23
C HIS A 261 -13.32 -1.99 15.87
N GLN A 262 -14.44 -2.21 15.19
CA GLN A 262 -14.45 -2.81 13.86
C GLN A 262 -14.28 -1.73 12.79
N LEU A 263 -13.47 -2.07 11.79
CA LEU A 263 -13.41 -1.38 10.51
C LEU A 263 -13.99 -2.28 9.43
N ASN A 264 -14.94 -1.75 8.67
CA ASN A 264 -15.48 -2.43 7.50
C ASN A 264 -14.47 -2.37 6.37
N LEU A 265 -13.59 -3.37 6.28
CA LEU A 265 -12.62 -3.51 5.20
C LEU A 265 -12.92 -4.72 4.35
N GLU A 266 -13.37 -4.49 3.12
CA GLU A 266 -13.48 -5.53 2.10
C GLU A 266 -12.14 -5.67 1.33
N TYR A 267 -11.10 -6.04 2.08
CA TYR A 267 -9.72 -6.07 1.61
C TYR A 267 -9.54 -6.78 0.28
N GLY A 268 -10.17 -7.95 0.14
CA GLY A 268 -10.05 -8.79 -1.05
C GLY A 268 -10.62 -8.13 -2.30
N LYS A 269 -11.83 -7.56 -2.21
CA LYS A 269 -12.46 -6.82 -3.31
C LYS A 269 -11.68 -5.56 -3.66
N ILE A 270 -11.24 -4.79 -2.66
CA ILE A 270 -10.42 -3.59 -2.86
C ILE A 270 -9.12 -3.95 -3.58
N ALA A 271 -8.40 -4.98 -3.13
CA ALA A 271 -7.16 -5.43 -3.76
C ALA A 271 -7.37 -5.85 -5.22
N VAL A 272 -8.38 -6.68 -5.50
CA VAL A 272 -8.71 -7.12 -6.88
C VAL A 272 -9.09 -5.94 -7.76
N PHE A 273 -9.92 -5.03 -7.24
CA PHE A 273 -10.33 -3.82 -7.94
C PHE A 273 -9.12 -2.96 -8.32
N LEU A 274 -8.21 -2.71 -7.38
CA LEU A 274 -7.01 -1.90 -7.60
C LEU A 274 -6.09 -2.54 -8.62
N ILE A 275 -5.90 -3.85 -8.55
CA ILE A 275 -5.08 -4.57 -9.53
C ILE A 275 -5.67 -4.42 -10.94
N ASN A 276 -6.98 -4.64 -11.10
CA ASN A 276 -7.64 -4.65 -12.41
C ASN A 276 -7.88 -3.26 -13.01
N ASN A 277 -8.18 -2.25 -12.20
CA ASN A 277 -8.59 -0.93 -12.69
C ASN A 277 -7.51 0.14 -12.57
N VAL A 278 -6.48 -0.07 -11.77
CA VAL A 278 -5.40 0.91 -11.58
C VAL A 278 -4.06 0.37 -12.05
N VAL A 279 -3.67 -0.81 -11.56
CA VAL A 279 -2.31 -1.32 -11.74
C VAL A 279 -2.13 -1.92 -13.13
N LEU A 280 -3.00 -2.84 -13.55
CA LEU A 280 -2.93 -3.50 -14.85
C LEU A 280 -3.04 -2.51 -16.02
N PRO A 281 -3.95 -1.52 -16.02
CA PRO A 281 -4.02 -0.57 -17.12
C PRO A 281 -2.73 0.24 -17.30
N LYS A 282 -2.06 0.59 -16.20
CA LYS A 282 -0.80 1.34 -16.23
C LYS A 282 0.38 0.48 -16.69
N LEU A 283 0.40 -0.81 -16.37
CA LEU A 283 1.54 -1.70 -16.66
C LEU A 283 1.38 -2.52 -17.95
N ALA A 284 0.16 -2.66 -18.47
CA ALA A 284 -0.15 -3.52 -19.59
C ALA A 284 -1.07 -2.84 -20.62
N GLY A 285 -0.80 -1.58 -20.93
CA GLY A 285 -1.42 -0.86 -22.06
C GLY A 285 -2.96 -0.78 -22.00
N GLY A 286 -3.53 -0.62 -20.81
CA GLY A 286 -4.98 -0.54 -20.62
C GLY A 286 -5.68 -1.85 -20.28
N ALA A 287 -4.96 -2.96 -20.11
CA ALA A 287 -5.56 -4.24 -19.72
C ALA A 287 -6.32 -4.13 -18.38
N LYS A 288 -7.53 -4.70 -18.33
CA LYS A 288 -8.38 -4.72 -17.11
C LYS A 288 -8.48 -6.09 -16.44
N ASN A 289 -7.73 -7.05 -16.95
CA ASN A 289 -7.63 -8.40 -16.42
C ASN A 289 -6.28 -8.98 -16.86
N PHE A 290 -5.84 -10.03 -16.19
CA PHE A 290 -4.51 -10.60 -16.42
C PHE A 290 -4.37 -11.38 -17.74
N PRO A 291 -5.37 -12.12 -18.24
CA PRO A 291 -5.34 -12.63 -19.61
C PRO A 291 -4.99 -11.57 -20.65
N ASP A 292 -5.62 -10.40 -20.59
CA ASP A 292 -5.33 -9.28 -21.49
C ASP A 292 -3.93 -8.70 -21.24
N ALA A 293 -3.49 -8.66 -19.98
CA ALA A 293 -2.15 -8.20 -19.63
C ALA A 293 -1.05 -9.11 -20.18
N ILE A 294 -1.22 -10.44 -20.06
CA ILE A 294 -0.34 -11.44 -20.67
C ILE A 294 -0.33 -11.25 -22.19
N ALA A 295 -1.50 -11.12 -22.82
CA ALA A 295 -1.59 -10.93 -24.27
C ALA A 295 -0.89 -9.65 -24.73
N TYR A 296 -0.92 -8.59 -23.92
CA TYR A 296 -0.18 -7.35 -24.14
C TYR A 296 1.34 -7.58 -24.02
N TRP A 297 1.81 -8.16 -22.92
CA TRP A 297 3.26 -8.35 -22.69
C TRP A 297 3.90 -9.33 -23.68
N ILE A 298 3.17 -10.36 -24.13
CA ILE A 298 3.61 -11.27 -25.21
C ILE A 298 3.58 -10.59 -26.58
N ASN A 299 2.85 -9.48 -26.72
CA ASN A 299 2.54 -8.84 -27.99
C ASN A 299 1.88 -9.83 -28.96
N CYS A 300 0.70 -10.32 -28.58
CA CYS A 300 -0.04 -11.29 -29.38
C CYS A 300 -0.35 -10.82 -30.81
N ASN A 301 -0.35 -9.51 -31.08
CA ASN A 301 -0.47 -8.97 -32.43
C ASN A 301 0.76 -9.31 -33.29
N ALA A 302 1.99 -9.12 -32.76
CA ALA A 302 3.22 -9.48 -33.46
C ALA A 302 3.32 -11.00 -33.65
N VAL A 303 2.98 -11.78 -32.60
CA VAL A 303 2.92 -13.25 -32.69
C VAL A 303 1.93 -13.70 -33.76
N GLY A 304 0.72 -13.11 -33.78
CA GLY A 304 -0.30 -13.43 -34.78
C GLY A 304 0.12 -13.10 -36.21
N GLN A 305 0.78 -11.96 -36.43
CA GLN A 305 1.33 -11.60 -37.75
C GLN A 305 2.42 -12.57 -38.20
N TRP A 306 3.33 -12.96 -37.29
CA TRP A 306 4.38 -13.92 -37.58
C TRP A 306 3.81 -15.31 -37.89
N LEU A 307 2.86 -15.78 -37.08
CA LEU A 307 2.17 -17.06 -37.26
C LEU A 307 1.42 -17.09 -38.60
N SER A 308 0.67 -16.03 -38.91
CA SER A 308 -0.06 -15.91 -40.19
C SER A 308 0.89 -16.04 -41.38
N LYS A 309 2.05 -15.39 -41.36
CA LYS A 309 3.07 -15.53 -42.42
C LYS A 309 3.70 -16.92 -42.48
N THR A 310 3.93 -17.54 -41.33
CA THR A 310 4.62 -18.84 -41.23
C THR A 310 3.73 -20.01 -41.61
N LEU A 311 2.43 -19.92 -41.28
CA LEU A 311 1.45 -20.97 -41.51
C LEU A 311 0.72 -20.83 -42.85
N THR A 312 0.68 -19.63 -43.43
CA THR A 312 0.12 -19.46 -44.77
C THR A 312 1.04 -20.08 -45.79
N THR A 313 0.71 -21.30 -46.23
CA THR A 313 1.57 -22.11 -47.10
C THR A 313 0.76 -23.02 -48.01
N CYS A 314 1.41 -23.44 -49.10
CA CYS A 314 0.91 -24.48 -49.98
C CYS A 314 1.33 -25.86 -49.45
N ILE A 315 0.36 -26.71 -49.14
CA ILE A 315 0.57 -28.10 -48.75
C ILE A 315 0.42 -28.94 -50.02
N GLY A 316 1.54 -29.23 -50.67
CA GLY A 316 1.60 -29.84 -52.00
C GLY A 316 2.83 -29.36 -52.77
N TYR A 317 2.69 -29.08 -54.07
CA TYR A 317 3.75 -28.47 -54.87
C TYR A 317 3.28 -27.14 -55.46
N ARG A 318 4.14 -26.12 -55.41
CA ARG A 318 3.89 -24.81 -56.01
C ARG A 318 4.45 -24.83 -57.43
N LYS A 319 3.64 -24.48 -58.42
CA LYS A 319 4.11 -24.30 -59.80
C LYS A 319 4.86 -22.98 -59.94
N ASP A 320 5.65 -22.87 -61.01
CA ASP A 320 6.44 -21.66 -61.35
C ASP A 320 5.57 -20.39 -61.50
N ASN A 321 4.27 -20.56 -61.78
CA ASN A 321 3.28 -19.48 -61.88
C ASN A 321 2.66 -19.08 -60.53
N GLY A 322 3.17 -19.59 -59.40
CA GLY A 322 2.74 -19.28 -58.05
C GLY A 322 1.50 -20.03 -57.55
N THR A 323 0.82 -20.79 -58.42
CA THR A 323 -0.39 -21.54 -58.05
C THR A 323 -0.05 -22.74 -57.15
N CYS A 324 -0.78 -22.89 -56.05
CA CYS A 324 -0.66 -24.06 -55.18
C CYS A 324 -1.40 -25.26 -55.79
N PHE A 325 -0.72 -26.39 -55.99
CA PHE A 325 -1.34 -27.65 -56.37
C PHE A 325 -1.38 -28.56 -55.15
N GLY A 326 -2.53 -28.60 -54.49
CA GLY A 326 -2.74 -29.24 -53.18
C GLY A 326 -3.75 -28.45 -52.35
N TYR A 327 -3.51 -28.37 -51.04
CA TYR A 327 -4.32 -27.56 -50.13
C TYR A 327 -3.57 -26.26 -49.80
N GLU A 328 -4.20 -25.12 -50.06
CA GLU A 328 -3.67 -23.83 -49.60
C GLU A 328 -4.21 -23.54 -48.19
N LEU A 329 -3.32 -23.59 -47.20
CA LEU A 329 -3.64 -23.14 -45.86
C LEU A 329 -3.45 -21.62 -45.83
N VAL A 330 -4.53 -20.87 -45.61
CA VAL A 330 -4.48 -19.42 -45.44
C VAL A 330 -4.86 -19.08 -44.01
N VAL A 331 -3.89 -18.63 -43.22
CA VAL A 331 -4.12 -18.18 -41.84
C VAL A 331 -4.14 -16.66 -41.83
N LYS A 332 -5.28 -16.07 -41.51
CA LYS A 332 -5.40 -14.61 -41.41
C LYS A 332 -4.70 -14.10 -40.13
N PRO A 333 -4.09 -12.90 -40.14
CA PRO A 333 -3.46 -12.33 -38.94
C PRO A 333 -4.39 -12.28 -37.73
N ALA A 334 -5.64 -11.87 -37.92
CA ALA A 334 -6.63 -11.80 -36.84
C ALA A 334 -6.93 -13.17 -36.19
N GLN A 335 -6.95 -14.23 -36.99
CA GLN A 335 -7.18 -15.60 -36.51
C GLN A 335 -5.99 -16.07 -35.67
N ALA A 336 -4.77 -15.87 -36.14
CA ALA A 336 -3.56 -16.22 -35.42
C ALA A 336 -3.35 -15.39 -34.14
N THR A 337 -3.70 -14.10 -34.17
CA THR A 337 -3.75 -13.26 -32.96
C THR A 337 -4.76 -13.83 -31.96
N GLY A 338 -5.92 -14.29 -32.44
CA GLY A 338 -6.94 -14.96 -31.63
C GLY A 338 -6.38 -16.17 -30.88
N TRP A 339 -5.60 -17.03 -31.56
CA TRP A 339 -4.96 -18.18 -30.92
C TRP A 339 -3.99 -17.78 -29.81
N CYS A 340 -3.18 -16.74 -30.02
CA CYS A 340 -2.30 -16.22 -28.97
C CYS A 340 -3.07 -15.66 -27.78
N LYS A 341 -4.17 -14.94 -28.02
CA LYS A 341 -5.05 -14.45 -26.95
C LYS A 341 -5.73 -15.58 -26.19
N SER A 342 -6.20 -16.61 -26.89
CA SER A 342 -6.73 -17.83 -26.25
C SER A 342 -5.67 -18.53 -25.40
N ALA A 343 -4.43 -18.61 -25.88
CA ALA A 343 -3.31 -19.15 -25.11
C ALA A 343 -3.07 -18.30 -23.85
N SER A 344 -3.09 -16.98 -23.98
CA SER A 344 -2.95 -16.02 -22.87
C SER A 344 -4.06 -16.18 -21.83
N ASN A 345 -5.29 -16.46 -22.26
CA ASN A 345 -6.40 -16.76 -21.36
C ASN A 345 -6.20 -18.09 -20.63
N THR A 346 -5.81 -19.14 -21.35
CA THR A 346 -5.49 -20.45 -20.75
C THR A 346 -4.33 -20.34 -19.77
N LEU A 347 -3.31 -19.52 -20.07
CA LEU A 347 -2.21 -19.21 -19.16
C LEU A 347 -2.70 -18.49 -17.91
N GLY A 348 -3.55 -17.47 -18.05
CA GLY A 348 -4.15 -16.78 -16.90
C GLY A 348 -4.91 -17.74 -15.97
N SER A 349 -5.61 -18.72 -16.53
CA SER A 349 -6.28 -19.79 -15.78
C SER A 349 -5.28 -20.80 -15.17
N ALA A 350 -4.32 -21.28 -15.96
CA ALA A 350 -3.38 -22.34 -15.59
C ALA A 350 -2.35 -21.87 -14.54
N LEU A 351 -1.98 -20.60 -14.56
CA LEU A 351 -1.14 -19.97 -13.53
C LEU A 351 -1.91 -19.68 -12.23
N GLY A 352 -3.17 -20.12 -12.14
CA GLY A 352 -4.01 -19.97 -10.96
C GLY A 352 -4.43 -18.53 -10.69
N PHE A 353 -4.17 -17.58 -11.60
CA PHE A 353 -4.43 -16.16 -11.36
C PHE A 353 -5.93 -15.87 -11.28
N LEU A 354 -6.72 -16.40 -12.21
CA LEU A 354 -8.17 -16.22 -12.18
C LEU A 354 -8.79 -16.83 -10.92
N THR A 355 -8.30 -17.99 -10.50
CA THR A 355 -8.70 -18.62 -9.24
C THR A 355 -8.27 -17.77 -8.05
N ALA A 356 -7.03 -17.28 -8.02
CA ALA A 356 -6.49 -16.46 -6.94
C ALA A 356 -7.24 -15.15 -6.77
N MET A 357 -7.51 -14.45 -7.87
CA MET A 357 -8.35 -13.25 -7.85
C MET A 357 -9.78 -13.56 -7.43
N GLY A 358 -10.36 -14.65 -7.93
CA GLY A 358 -11.72 -15.05 -7.58
C GLY A 358 -11.87 -15.36 -6.10
N GLU A 359 -10.93 -16.11 -5.52
CA GLU A 359 -10.92 -16.42 -4.09
C GLU A 359 -10.62 -15.17 -3.24
N LEU A 360 -9.72 -14.29 -3.70
CA LEU A 360 -9.48 -13.01 -3.04
C LEU A 360 -10.73 -12.13 -3.06
N GLN A 361 -11.47 -12.08 -4.17
CA GLN A 361 -12.71 -11.30 -4.27
C GLN A 361 -13.83 -11.84 -3.38
N LYS A 362 -13.89 -13.16 -3.17
CA LYS A 362 -14.85 -13.82 -2.27
C LYS A 362 -14.46 -13.70 -0.80
N ALA A 363 -13.22 -13.33 -0.50
CA ALA A 363 -12.72 -13.28 0.86
C ALA A 363 -13.41 -12.15 1.63
N ASN A 364 -14.30 -12.54 2.56
CA ASN A 364 -14.89 -11.60 3.50
C ASN A 364 -13.92 -11.38 4.65
N SER A 365 -13.48 -10.14 4.83
CA SER A 365 -12.59 -9.73 5.91
C SER A 365 -13.33 -8.87 6.93
N ASN A 366 -13.09 -9.14 8.21
CA ASN A 366 -13.46 -8.28 9.32
C ASN A 366 -12.16 -7.83 10.01
N VAL A 367 -12.00 -6.53 10.20
CA VAL A 367 -10.82 -5.93 10.82
C VAL A 367 -11.25 -5.35 12.16
N GLU A 368 -10.60 -5.82 13.21
CA GLU A 368 -10.74 -5.26 14.56
C GLU A 368 -9.42 -4.60 14.94
N ILE A 369 -9.45 -3.31 15.25
CA ILE A 369 -8.27 -2.54 15.62
C ILE A 369 -8.49 -1.69 16.87
N SER A 370 -7.39 -1.45 17.56
CA SER A 370 -7.24 -0.48 18.65
C SER A 370 -6.03 0.39 18.34
N GLY A 371 -5.94 1.56 18.96
CA GLY A 371 -4.87 2.49 18.63
C GLY A 371 -4.41 3.37 19.76
N THR A 372 -3.28 4.03 19.53
CA THR A 372 -2.78 5.10 20.40
C THR A 372 -2.19 6.19 19.53
N ALA A 373 -2.19 7.43 20.00
CA ALA A 373 -1.50 8.54 19.35
C ALA A 373 -1.17 9.64 20.36
N LEU A 374 -0.37 10.61 19.91
CA LEU A 374 -0.04 11.82 20.66
C LEU A 374 -0.66 13.03 19.96
N VAL A 375 -1.21 13.96 20.75
CA VAL A 375 -1.81 15.21 20.26
C VAL A 375 -0.89 16.38 20.59
N ILE A 376 -0.83 17.35 19.68
CA ILE A 376 -0.02 18.55 19.82
C ILE A 376 -0.86 19.77 19.45
N ASP A 377 -0.77 20.79 20.29
CA ASP A 377 -1.10 22.18 19.96
C ASP A 377 0.22 22.91 19.67
N THR A 378 0.36 23.46 18.46
CA THR A 378 1.56 24.14 17.97
C THR A 378 1.47 25.67 18.07
N ASN A 379 0.27 26.22 18.25
CA ASN A 379 0.02 27.65 18.21
C ASN A 379 -0.40 28.23 19.59
N ALA A 380 -0.56 27.36 20.59
CA ALA A 380 -0.96 27.65 21.97
C ALA A 380 -2.37 28.25 22.14
N ASP A 381 -3.31 27.93 21.25
CA ASP A 381 -4.73 28.29 21.36
C ASP A 381 -5.57 27.27 22.15
N ASN A 382 -4.94 26.19 22.63
CA ASN A 382 -5.51 25.03 23.31
C ASN A 382 -6.42 24.17 22.41
N VAL A 383 -6.30 24.29 21.10
CA VAL A 383 -6.90 23.41 20.10
C VAL A 383 -5.82 22.51 19.55
N VAL A 384 -6.13 21.23 19.38
CA VAL A 384 -5.17 20.30 18.77
C VAL A 384 -4.98 20.64 17.29
N ASP A 385 -3.72 20.84 16.91
CA ASP A 385 -3.28 21.11 15.54
C ASP A 385 -2.89 19.81 14.83
N ASP A 386 -2.20 18.92 15.54
CA ASP A 386 -1.61 17.72 14.96
C ASP A 386 -1.77 16.51 15.89
N ILE A 387 -1.96 15.34 15.27
CA ILE A 387 -2.01 14.03 15.88
C ILE A 387 -0.94 13.19 15.21
N HIS A 388 0.07 12.79 15.97
CA HIS A 388 1.25 12.11 15.44
C HIS A 388 1.61 10.87 16.24
N SER A 389 2.61 10.14 15.74
CA SER A 389 3.08 8.87 16.35
C SER A 389 1.96 7.86 16.56
N GLY A 390 0.89 7.95 15.76
CA GLY A 390 -0.26 7.08 15.85
C GLY A 390 0.13 5.64 15.51
N ARG A 391 -0.37 4.69 16.28
CA ARG A 391 -0.17 3.25 16.08
C ARG A 391 -1.50 2.54 16.10
N TRP A 392 -1.72 1.69 15.10
CA TRP A 392 -2.81 0.73 15.06
C TRP A 392 -2.28 -0.67 15.42
N SER A 393 -3.04 -1.39 16.23
CA SER A 393 -2.82 -2.80 16.55
C SER A 393 -4.14 -3.53 16.59
N GLY A 394 -4.20 -4.71 15.98
CA GLY A 394 -5.43 -5.46 15.91
C GLY A 394 -5.28 -6.78 15.18
N SER A 395 -6.40 -7.28 14.68
CA SER A 395 -6.44 -8.50 13.88
C SER A 395 -7.42 -8.37 12.71
N MET A 396 -7.11 -9.09 11.64
CA MET A 396 -8.02 -9.31 10.53
C MET A 396 -8.41 -10.76 10.50
N THR A 397 -9.71 -11.02 10.50
CA THR A 397 -10.27 -12.34 10.26
C THR A 397 -10.76 -12.41 8.83
N ILE A 398 -10.28 -13.41 8.09
CA ILE A 398 -10.60 -13.63 6.69
C ILE A 398 -11.30 -14.97 6.55
N ASN A 399 -12.46 -14.97 5.90
CA ASN A 399 -13.22 -16.16 5.60
C ASN A 399 -13.06 -16.51 4.11
N THR A 400 -12.60 -17.73 3.83
CA THR A 400 -12.33 -18.30 2.50
C THR A 400 -12.93 -19.71 2.39
N SER A 401 -12.72 -20.39 1.27
CA SER A 401 -13.04 -21.80 1.10
C SER A 401 -11.81 -22.60 0.68
N ASP A 402 -11.67 -23.83 1.16
CA ASP A 402 -10.65 -24.77 0.67
C ASP A 402 -11.04 -25.36 -0.71
N ASP A 403 -10.15 -26.16 -1.30
CA ASP A 403 -10.37 -26.81 -2.61
C ASP A 403 -11.59 -27.77 -2.63
N ALA A 404 -12.06 -28.20 -1.46
CA ALA A 404 -13.26 -29.02 -1.29
C ALA A 404 -14.52 -28.19 -1.00
N GLY A 405 -14.40 -26.85 -0.98
CA GLY A 405 -15.48 -25.92 -0.70
C GLY A 405 -15.82 -25.78 0.80
N ASN A 406 -15.01 -26.32 1.71
CA ASN A 406 -15.22 -26.15 3.14
C ASN A 406 -14.80 -24.74 3.56
N PRO A 407 -15.54 -24.09 4.48
CA PRO A 407 -15.17 -22.77 4.98
C PRO A 407 -13.85 -22.83 5.78
N VAL A 408 -12.95 -21.91 5.47
CA VAL A 408 -11.66 -21.71 6.15
C VAL A 408 -11.62 -20.30 6.71
N THR A 409 -11.48 -20.18 8.03
CA THR A 409 -11.32 -18.90 8.72
C THR A 409 -9.87 -18.75 9.17
N THR A 410 -9.24 -17.66 8.78
CA THR A 410 -7.87 -17.32 9.17
C THR A 410 -7.83 -15.98 9.86
N THR A 411 -7.23 -15.91 11.04
CA THR A 411 -7.06 -14.66 11.80
C THR A 411 -5.58 -14.31 11.87
N THR A 412 -5.23 -13.08 11.48
CA THR A 412 -3.84 -12.61 11.42
C THR A 412 -3.73 -11.25 12.10
N ALA A 413 -2.54 -10.91 12.61
CA ALA A 413 -2.29 -9.60 13.17
C ALA A 413 -2.32 -8.52 12.08
N VAL A 414 -2.91 -7.37 12.41
CA VAL A 414 -2.83 -6.15 11.61
C VAL A 414 -2.13 -5.09 12.44
N ARG A 415 -1.16 -4.42 11.81
CA ARG A 415 -0.44 -3.30 12.43
C ARG A 415 -0.46 -2.13 11.48
N GLY A 416 -0.45 -0.94 12.07
CA GLY A 416 -0.41 0.27 11.28
C GLY A 416 0.19 1.43 12.02
N ILE A 417 0.47 2.48 11.27
CA ILE A 417 0.86 3.79 11.78
C ILE A 417 -0.10 4.81 11.21
N TRP A 418 -0.40 5.85 11.97
CA TRP A 418 -1.31 6.88 11.52
C TRP A 418 -0.95 8.25 12.09
N SER A 419 -1.48 9.26 11.43
CA SER A 419 -1.36 10.66 11.82
C SER A 419 -2.55 11.42 11.29
N ALA A 420 -2.89 12.55 11.92
CA ALA A 420 -3.96 13.41 11.45
C ALA A 420 -3.66 14.86 11.77
N TYR A 421 -4.01 15.79 10.89
CA TYR A 421 -3.79 17.22 11.11
C TYR A 421 -5.11 17.99 11.04
N ASN A 422 -5.22 19.08 11.78
CA ASN A 422 -6.41 19.92 11.78
C ASN A 422 -6.53 20.65 10.42
N ALA A 423 -7.59 20.33 9.67
CA ALA A 423 -7.77 20.84 8.32
C ALA A 423 -7.99 22.37 8.28
N GLU A 424 -8.46 22.97 9.37
CA GLU A 424 -8.72 24.41 9.43
C GLU A 424 -7.42 25.24 9.50
N ASN A 425 -6.35 24.66 10.03
CA ASN A 425 -5.07 25.34 10.26
C ASN A 425 -4.14 25.32 9.03
N VAL A 426 -4.50 24.58 7.98
CA VAL A 426 -3.74 24.51 6.71
C VAL A 426 -3.95 25.74 5.81
N LYS A 427 -4.87 26.66 6.15
CA LYS A 427 -5.21 27.82 5.30
C LYS A 427 -4.14 28.92 5.18
N THR A 428 -2.91 28.74 5.69
CA THR A 428 -1.87 29.80 5.67
C THR A 428 -0.58 29.49 4.89
N GLY A 429 -0.50 28.41 4.11
CA GLY A 429 0.67 28.12 3.27
C GLY A 429 0.28 27.41 1.97
N GLU A 430 0.94 27.77 0.88
CA GLU A 430 0.66 27.27 -0.47
C GLU A 430 0.93 25.76 -0.60
N GLY A 431 -0.03 25.03 -1.18
CA GLY A 431 0.14 23.63 -1.61
C GLY A 431 -0.39 22.60 -0.63
N GLU A 432 -1.33 21.76 -1.11
CA GLU A 432 -1.87 20.57 -0.43
C GLU A 432 -0.81 19.48 -0.10
N ASP A 433 0.48 19.77 -0.32
CA ASP A 433 1.63 18.90 -0.13
C ASP A 433 2.77 19.53 0.71
N GLU A 434 2.66 20.77 1.20
CA GLU A 434 3.72 21.37 2.04
C GLU A 434 3.57 21.02 3.52
N ILE A 435 4.40 20.05 3.90
CA ILE A 435 4.72 19.64 5.27
C ILE A 435 5.20 20.86 6.07
N TYR A 436 4.48 21.27 7.11
CA TYR A 436 4.93 22.32 8.03
C TYR A 436 6.16 21.85 8.82
N CYS A 437 7.36 22.22 8.34
CA CYS A 437 8.58 22.19 9.12
C CYS A 437 8.69 23.48 9.94
N SER A 438 8.35 23.45 11.23
CA SER A 438 8.76 24.53 12.13
C SER A 438 10.24 24.37 12.48
N THR A 439 11.10 25.24 11.93
CA THR A 439 12.48 25.37 12.41
C THR A 439 12.48 25.87 13.85
N PRO A 440 13.16 25.22 14.81
CA PRO A 440 13.40 25.80 16.12
C PRO A 440 14.22 27.09 15.94
N LYS A 441 13.67 28.23 16.37
CA LYS A 441 14.47 29.45 16.55
C LYS A 441 15.33 29.29 17.81
N SER A 442 16.39 28.50 17.77
CA SER A 442 17.63 28.74 18.53
C SER A 442 18.62 27.58 18.41
N GLY A 443 19.90 27.93 18.24
CA GLY A 443 21.02 27.11 18.69
C GLY A 443 21.53 26.08 17.69
N LYS A 444 22.80 26.21 17.32
CA LYS A 444 23.55 25.22 16.54
C LYS A 444 23.66 23.90 17.32
N ASP A 445 23.70 22.81 16.56
CA ASP A 445 24.06 21.44 16.96
C ASP A 445 22.93 20.52 17.48
N SER A 446 22.10 20.00 16.56
CA SER A 446 21.73 18.57 16.53
C SER A 446 21.16 18.20 15.16
N ALA A 447 21.61 17.07 14.63
CA ALA A 447 21.23 16.53 13.32
C ALA A 447 19.92 15.71 13.36
N ASP A 448 18.98 16.09 14.22
CA ASP A 448 17.65 15.47 14.28
C ASP A 448 16.60 16.52 13.92
N GLN A 449 16.49 16.80 12.61
CA GLN A 449 15.27 17.38 12.06
C GLN A 449 14.14 16.38 12.30
N VAL A 450 13.27 16.65 13.26
CA VAL A 450 11.96 15.97 13.37
C VAL A 450 11.01 16.62 12.35
N CYS A 451 11.39 16.54 11.08
CA CYS A 451 10.47 16.77 9.96
C CYS A 451 10.13 15.40 9.38
N GLY A 452 8.85 15.06 9.40
CA GLY A 452 8.34 13.92 8.67
C GLY A 452 7.25 13.21 9.43
N TYR A 453 6.07 13.16 8.80
CA TYR A 453 5.30 11.93 8.78
C TYR A 453 6.26 10.74 8.69
N PRO A 454 6.00 9.59 9.35
CA PRO A 454 6.84 8.42 9.18
C PRO A 454 6.96 8.14 7.68
N THR A 455 8.08 8.53 7.09
CA THR A 455 8.42 8.27 5.71
C THR A 455 8.81 6.82 5.73
N ILE A 456 7.83 5.99 5.39
CA ILE A 456 8.03 4.57 5.26
C ILE A 456 9.13 4.40 4.23
N ASP A 457 10.24 3.80 4.65
CA ASP A 457 11.31 3.44 3.73
C ASP A 457 10.74 2.39 2.79
N ILE A 458 10.23 2.84 1.64
CA ILE A 458 9.70 1.98 0.58
C ILE A 458 10.76 0.95 0.15
N ASN A 459 12.07 1.24 0.32
CA ASN A 459 13.12 0.28 0.01
C ASN A 459 13.09 -0.96 0.92
N SER A 460 12.66 -0.81 2.18
CA SER A 460 12.50 -1.93 3.11
C SER A 460 11.35 -2.87 2.69
N LEU A 461 10.31 -2.35 2.03
CA LEU A 461 9.14 -3.11 1.56
C LEU A 461 9.43 -3.96 0.31
N VAL A 462 10.38 -3.54 -0.54
CA VAL A 462 10.73 -4.19 -1.81
C VAL A 462 11.86 -5.24 -1.63
N SER A 463 12.43 -5.35 -0.43
CA SER A 463 13.71 -6.04 -0.15
C SER A 463 13.68 -7.57 -0.11
N SER A 464 12.84 -8.24 -0.91
CA SER A 464 13.08 -9.68 -1.15
C SER A 464 14.15 -9.85 -2.23
N ASN A 465 15.20 -10.64 -1.95
CA ASN A 465 16.26 -10.98 -2.91
C ASN A 465 15.72 -11.51 -4.26
N MET A 466 14.50 -12.06 -4.26
CA MET A 466 13.79 -12.55 -5.44
C MET A 466 13.38 -11.42 -6.39
N CYS A 467 12.93 -10.26 -5.88
CA CYS A 467 12.47 -9.14 -6.71
C CYS A 467 13.60 -8.33 -7.32
N LYS A 468 14.79 -8.35 -6.71
CA LYS A 468 15.97 -7.64 -7.21
C LYS A 468 16.36 -8.09 -8.63
N LYS A 469 16.31 -9.40 -8.90
CA LYS A 469 16.61 -9.99 -10.23
C LYS A 469 15.65 -9.50 -11.33
N TYR A 470 14.36 -9.37 -11.03
CA TYR A 470 13.36 -8.92 -12.01
C TYR A 470 13.37 -7.40 -12.21
N ILE A 471 13.65 -6.63 -11.16
CA ILE A 471 13.85 -5.18 -11.24
C ILE A 471 15.07 -4.88 -12.12
N GLU A 472 16.19 -5.55 -11.88
CA GLU A 472 17.42 -5.39 -12.68
C GLU A 472 17.24 -5.80 -14.13
N CYS A 473 16.41 -6.80 -14.42
CA CYS A 473 16.10 -7.24 -15.78
C CYS A 473 15.07 -6.36 -16.52
N SER A 474 14.29 -5.56 -15.79
CA SER A 474 13.34 -4.60 -16.39
C SER A 474 13.98 -3.27 -16.78
N LYS A 475 15.19 -3.00 -16.29
CA LYS A 475 16.08 -1.91 -16.75
C LYS A 475 16.60 -2.24 -18.15
#